data_AF-A0A1E3HKZ3-F1
#
_entry.id   AF-A0A1E3HKZ3-F1
#
_cell.length_a   1.000
_cell.length_b   1.000
_cell.length_c   1.000
_cell.angle_alpha   90.00
_cell.angle_beta   90.00
_cell.angle_gamma   90.00
#
_symmetry.space_group_name_H-M   'P 1'
#
loop_
_entity.id
_entity.type
_entity.pdbx_description
1 polymer ?
#
loop_
_entity_poly.entity_id
_entity_poly.type
_entity_poly.pdbx_seq_one_letter_code
_entity_poly.pdbx_strand_id
1 'polypeptide(L)'
;MSSSLSFYSTPPAAAAPTTSKVIRKRSSKACEQCRTLRIKCGGNVPCAPCVASGLPDQCIIRLKARPRRQSNVKSARSILEQEPLMASPIAEFSSSGTGGDERSSRPSAVPGPSNTAASTSVEIYPSPSTSLNEGSVCSDSARHVKHNPLDIIETTLNGWCQDTGIPISSLTFKLESRIAPLKGPPLPGPSHIIAFEDSLIQQLLAIPKYDGFRAVDQSRLLSLYSRYRAIPHSLTEDQKAFMYAILCTGRLMQIRQRWSDATQGRDKDQAVSREDVTYFWLACNALKEWGRASIYAIWTLFCLVPYTIGAGSIRETQTLLEQMGWQIVHLGLHQKATASLYAPSEHVGPLMASFFYTDVFVSSLSDLKPYIPLRKVDVDPSHVYNLVPDCLSRASSFTAELLADFNDPAVDTSSFAYIATSETSWNEALRELRNEKTEAVSKCHDAWAEFRYCWLRILLHTPHIHHPLYSAQAYAAISRAITQILQVYGELIEAGQLNPSWPQIQRLVVCGQLVILCSRSGELRHLEIQDLFDRLVEALEKHGATWDTCLALAEGFRKAALSLGFEVKANEKQNAPIASSLDSGILGLFDSGAPFSGWSLDDFDPSMLFAFDYEPMESDAQQGGPPS
;
A
#
# COMPACT_ATOMS: atom_id res chain seq x y z
N MET A 1 44.65 -2.30 -52.75
CA MET A 1 45.07 -3.71 -52.91
C MET A 1 44.13 -4.51 -52.01
N SER A 2 43.06 -5.17 -52.48
CA SER A 2 42.94 -6.14 -53.61
C SER A 2 43.52 -7.51 -53.18
N SER A 3 42.82 -8.65 -53.24
CA SER A 3 41.54 -9.00 -53.91
C SER A 3 40.84 -10.25 -53.31
N SER A 4 39.58 -10.47 -53.72
CA SER A 4 38.82 -11.75 -53.82
C SER A 4 38.55 -12.57 -52.53
N LEU A 5 37.35 -13.09 -52.25
CA LEU A 5 36.29 -13.81 -53.01
C LEU A 5 36.63 -15.26 -53.41
N SER A 6 35.79 -16.18 -52.92
CA SER A 6 35.56 -17.51 -53.49
C SER A 6 34.05 -17.83 -53.45
N PHE A 7 33.49 -18.24 -54.59
CA PHE A 7 32.10 -18.69 -54.73
C PHE A 7 32.03 -20.22 -54.61
N TYR A 8 30.86 -20.75 -54.24
CA TYR A 8 30.37 -22.02 -54.77
C TYR A 8 28.87 -21.91 -55.09
N SER A 9 28.45 -22.52 -56.20
CA SER A 9 27.13 -22.32 -56.81
C SER A 9 26.20 -23.52 -56.65
N THR A 10 24.90 -23.27 -56.71
CA THR A 10 23.83 -24.27 -56.87
C THR A 10 23.89 -24.99 -58.22
N PRO A 11 23.28 -26.20 -58.30
CA PRO A 11 22.21 -26.39 -59.27
C PRO A 11 20.97 -27.09 -58.62
N PRO A 12 19.98 -27.66 -59.34
CA PRO A 12 18.75 -26.91 -59.62
C PRO A 12 17.45 -27.63 -59.16
N ALA A 13 16.30 -26.99 -59.40
CA ALA A 13 15.00 -27.44 -58.94
C ALA A 13 14.36 -28.58 -59.76
N ALA A 14 13.46 -29.34 -59.11
CA ALA A 14 12.49 -30.23 -59.74
C ALA A 14 11.05 -29.75 -59.43
N ALA A 15 10.08 -30.13 -60.27
CA ALA A 15 8.77 -29.46 -60.37
C ALA A 15 7.76 -29.83 -59.25
N ALA A 16 6.78 -28.94 -59.04
CA ALA A 16 5.73 -29.07 -58.04
C ALA A 16 4.44 -29.74 -58.57
N PRO A 17 3.70 -30.49 -57.73
CA PRO A 17 2.30 -30.83 -58.00
C PRO A 17 1.38 -29.68 -57.58
N THR A 18 0.55 -29.18 -58.50
CA THR A 18 -0.44 -28.12 -58.22
C THR A 18 -1.78 -28.68 -57.73
N THR A 19 -2.13 -28.46 -56.45
CA THR A 19 -3.48 -28.77 -55.93
C THR A 19 -4.05 -27.65 -55.06
N SER A 20 -5.29 -27.25 -55.38
CA SER A 20 -6.27 -26.52 -54.55
C SER A 20 -5.78 -25.35 -53.65
N LYS A 21 -6.14 -24.11 -54.05
CA LYS A 21 -6.08 -22.92 -53.18
C LYS A 21 -7.08 -23.02 -52.02
N VAL A 22 -6.70 -23.65 -50.91
CA VAL A 22 -7.47 -23.61 -49.66
C VAL A 22 -7.45 -22.17 -49.13
N ILE A 23 -8.62 -21.52 -49.07
CA ILE A 23 -8.78 -20.18 -48.51
C ILE A 23 -8.60 -20.24 -46.98
N ARG A 24 -7.36 -20.08 -46.52
CA ARG A 24 -7.01 -20.07 -45.09
C ARG A 24 -7.56 -18.80 -44.43
N LYS A 25 -8.74 -18.91 -43.84
CA LYS A 25 -9.34 -17.84 -43.00
C LYS A 25 -8.38 -17.50 -41.86
N ARG A 26 -7.81 -16.30 -41.83
CA ARG A 26 -7.06 -15.78 -40.68
C ARG A 26 -7.98 -15.79 -39.45
N SER A 27 -7.64 -16.56 -38.42
CA SER A 27 -8.33 -16.47 -37.13
C SER A 27 -7.85 -15.23 -36.38
N SER A 28 -8.77 -14.35 -35.98
CA SER A 28 -8.51 -13.15 -35.15
C SER A 28 -8.16 -13.46 -33.69
N LYS A 29 -7.70 -14.67 -33.39
CA LYS A 29 -7.37 -15.18 -32.05
C LYS A 29 -5.96 -15.75 -32.05
N ALA A 30 -5.21 -15.47 -30.98
CA ALA A 30 -3.95 -16.15 -30.71
C ALA A 30 -4.18 -17.64 -30.39
N CYS A 31 -3.17 -18.49 -30.64
CA CYS A 31 -3.11 -19.81 -30.04
C CYS A 31 -2.82 -19.70 -28.54
N GLU A 32 -3.14 -20.75 -27.78
CA GLU A 32 -2.93 -20.76 -26.32
C GLU A 32 -1.45 -20.57 -25.96
N GLN A 33 -0.51 -21.15 -26.72
CA GLN A 33 0.93 -21.01 -26.44
C GLN A 33 1.42 -19.55 -26.59
N CYS A 34 1.08 -18.87 -27.69
CA CYS A 34 1.39 -17.44 -27.84
C CYS A 34 0.68 -16.58 -26.78
N ARG A 35 -0.51 -16.97 -26.33
CA ARG A 35 -1.26 -16.27 -25.28
C ARG A 35 -0.59 -16.41 -23.92
N THR A 36 -0.17 -17.62 -23.54
CA THR A 36 0.56 -17.90 -22.29
C THR A 36 1.89 -17.16 -22.26
N LEU A 37 2.64 -17.19 -23.36
CA LEU A 37 3.91 -16.48 -23.52
C LEU A 37 3.76 -14.96 -23.77
N ARG A 38 2.52 -14.44 -23.85
CA ARG A 38 2.17 -13.03 -24.16
C ARG A 38 2.77 -12.47 -25.46
N ILE A 39 3.12 -13.32 -26.43
CA ILE A 39 3.73 -12.94 -27.72
C ILE A 39 2.71 -12.84 -28.87
N LYS A 40 3.04 -12.03 -29.90
CA LYS A 40 2.17 -11.76 -31.05
C LYS A 40 2.01 -12.99 -31.96
N CYS A 41 0.87 -13.68 -31.85
CA CYS A 41 0.55 -14.83 -32.71
C CYS A 41 0.40 -14.44 -34.19
N GLY A 42 1.01 -15.23 -35.09
CA GLY A 42 0.91 -15.05 -36.54
C GLY A 42 -0.42 -15.49 -37.19
N GLY A 43 -1.38 -16.04 -36.44
CA GLY A 43 -2.72 -16.41 -36.90
C GLY A 43 -2.83 -17.61 -37.86
N ASN A 44 -1.71 -18.13 -38.36
CA ASN A 44 -1.60 -19.44 -39.01
C ASN A 44 -1.54 -20.57 -37.97
N VAL A 45 -1.83 -21.81 -38.38
CA VAL A 45 -1.61 -23.02 -37.56
C VAL A 45 -0.76 -24.02 -38.35
N PRO A 46 0.40 -24.46 -37.82
CA PRO A 46 1.11 -23.86 -36.69
C PRO A 46 1.51 -22.40 -36.99
N CYS A 47 1.65 -21.58 -35.95
CA CYS A 47 2.03 -20.18 -36.09
C CYS A 47 3.55 -20.01 -36.05
N ALA A 48 4.08 -18.99 -36.73
CA ALA A 48 5.53 -18.79 -36.83
C ALA A 48 6.26 -18.73 -35.46
N PRO A 49 5.72 -18.08 -34.41
CA PRO A 49 6.31 -18.18 -33.07
C PRO A 49 6.38 -19.61 -32.51
N CYS A 50 5.32 -20.42 -32.61
CA CYS A 50 5.34 -21.81 -32.12
C CYS A 50 6.35 -22.68 -32.89
N VAL A 51 6.51 -22.45 -34.19
CA VAL A 51 7.55 -23.12 -35.00
C VAL A 51 8.95 -22.67 -34.55
N ALA A 52 9.18 -21.37 -34.35
CA ALA A 52 10.46 -20.83 -33.87
C ALA A 52 10.82 -21.29 -32.45
N SER A 53 9.83 -21.52 -31.58
CA SER A 53 10.01 -22.11 -30.25
C SER A 53 10.17 -23.64 -30.26
N GLY A 54 10.22 -24.30 -31.42
CA GLY A 54 10.37 -25.77 -31.52
C GLY A 54 9.14 -26.57 -31.09
N LEU A 55 7.96 -25.93 -30.97
CA LEU A 55 6.73 -26.53 -30.45
C LEU A 55 5.55 -26.36 -31.43
N PRO A 56 5.65 -26.84 -32.69
CA PRO A 56 4.59 -26.67 -33.69
C PRO A 56 3.27 -27.33 -33.26
N ASP A 57 3.32 -28.53 -32.68
CA ASP A 57 2.15 -29.33 -32.33
C ASP A 57 1.35 -28.76 -31.14
N GLN A 58 1.97 -27.87 -30.35
CA GLN A 58 1.30 -27.17 -29.25
C GLN A 58 0.56 -25.90 -29.70
N CYS A 59 0.53 -25.59 -31.01
CA CYS A 59 -0.09 -24.38 -31.57
C CYS A 59 -1.64 -24.48 -31.66
N ILE A 60 -2.31 -24.75 -30.53
CA ILE A 60 -3.77 -24.97 -30.47
C ILE A 60 -4.51 -23.62 -30.43
N ILE A 61 -5.45 -23.42 -31.36
CA ILE A 61 -6.39 -22.27 -31.36
C ILE A 61 -7.79 -22.74 -30.92
N ARG A 62 -8.30 -22.21 -29.80
CA ARG A 62 -9.66 -22.52 -29.32
C ARG A 62 -10.74 -21.88 -30.20
N LEU A 63 -11.46 -22.72 -30.96
CA LEU A 63 -12.56 -22.29 -31.83
C LEU A 63 -13.73 -21.68 -31.03
N LYS A 64 -14.19 -22.36 -29.98
CA LYS A 64 -15.26 -21.87 -29.08
C LYS A 64 -14.69 -20.97 -27.97
N ALA A 65 -15.44 -19.91 -27.63
CA ALA A 65 -15.19 -19.16 -26.38
C ALA A 65 -15.66 -19.98 -25.17
N ARG A 66 -15.14 -19.68 -23.97
CA ARG A 66 -15.76 -20.18 -22.72
C ARG A 66 -17.21 -19.67 -22.64
N PRO A 67 -18.19 -20.47 -22.18
CA PRO A 67 -19.51 -19.97 -21.84
C PRO A 67 -19.39 -18.79 -20.86
N ARG A 68 -20.20 -17.74 -21.04
CA ARG A 68 -20.34 -16.70 -20.02
C ARG A 68 -20.89 -17.36 -18.75
N ARG A 69 -20.32 -17.04 -17.57
CA ARG A 69 -21.03 -17.25 -16.30
C ARG A 69 -22.34 -16.45 -16.39
N GLN A 70 -23.47 -17.12 -16.14
CA GLN A 70 -24.75 -16.43 -16.02
C GLN A 70 -24.75 -15.61 -14.72
N SER A 71 -25.29 -14.39 -14.78
CA SER A 71 -25.47 -13.53 -13.62
C SER A 71 -26.75 -13.94 -12.87
N ASN A 72 -26.62 -14.44 -11.65
CA ASN A 72 -27.76 -14.75 -10.79
C ASN A 72 -28.44 -13.46 -10.31
N VAL A 73 -29.38 -12.95 -11.10
CA VAL A 73 -30.30 -11.87 -10.74
C VAL A 73 -31.72 -12.40 -10.89
N LYS A 74 -32.24 -13.03 -9.83
CA LYS A 74 -33.67 -13.30 -9.50
C LYS A 74 -33.78 -14.47 -8.49
N SER A 75 -33.70 -14.17 -7.19
CA SER A 75 -34.42 -14.94 -6.15
C SER A 75 -34.49 -14.12 -4.85
N ALA A 76 -35.37 -13.12 -4.82
CA ALA A 76 -35.59 -12.24 -3.68
C ALA A 76 -37.04 -11.73 -3.65
N ARG A 77 -38.02 -12.64 -3.88
CA ARG A 77 -39.46 -12.34 -3.77
C ARG A 77 -40.30 -13.63 -3.69
N SER A 78 -40.24 -14.30 -2.55
CA SER A 78 -41.19 -15.32 -2.08
C SER A 78 -40.93 -15.54 -0.58
N ILE A 79 -41.89 -16.15 0.14
CA ILE A 79 -41.87 -16.36 1.60
C ILE A 79 -42.00 -15.05 2.39
N LEU A 80 -43.22 -14.49 2.42
CA LEU A 80 -43.71 -13.62 3.50
C LEU A 80 -45.25 -13.57 3.48
N GLU A 81 -45.90 -14.67 3.87
CA GLU A 81 -47.37 -14.72 4.01
C GLU A 81 -47.80 -15.95 4.84
N GLN A 82 -47.91 -15.79 6.18
CA GLN A 82 -48.82 -16.58 7.03
C GLN A 82 -48.89 -16.00 8.47
N GLU A 83 -50.11 -15.75 8.93
CA GLU A 83 -50.51 -15.27 10.26
C GLU A 83 -51.98 -15.68 10.48
N PRO A 84 -52.57 -15.60 11.69
CA PRO A 84 -52.03 -15.84 13.04
C PRO A 84 -52.95 -16.86 13.79
N LEU A 85 -52.84 -16.98 15.13
CA LEU A 85 -53.96 -17.06 16.11
C LEU A 85 -53.50 -17.50 17.53
N MET A 86 -53.76 -16.66 18.55
CA MET A 86 -54.06 -16.94 20.00
C MET A 86 -53.13 -17.88 20.83
N ALA A 87 -52.87 -17.69 22.12
CA ALA A 87 -53.61 -17.00 23.19
C ALA A 87 -52.71 -16.53 24.37
N SER A 88 -53.34 -15.92 25.40
CA SER A 88 -52.77 -15.42 26.68
C SER A 88 -53.76 -15.83 27.82
N PRO A 89 -53.67 -15.45 29.13
CA PRO A 89 -52.65 -14.71 29.92
C PRO A 89 -52.34 -15.32 31.32
N ILE A 90 -51.62 -14.58 32.18
CA ILE A 90 -51.65 -14.47 33.68
C ILE A 90 -50.34 -13.72 34.09
N ALA A 91 -50.34 -12.48 34.64
CA ALA A 91 -50.68 -12.04 36.01
C ALA A 91 -49.75 -12.65 37.10
N GLU A 92 -49.25 -11.97 38.14
CA GLU A 92 -49.31 -10.57 38.63
C GLU A 92 -48.24 -10.41 39.74
N PHE A 93 -47.72 -9.20 40.05
CA PHE A 93 -47.47 -8.70 41.44
C PHE A 93 -46.85 -7.28 41.49
N SER A 94 -47.16 -6.52 42.55
CA SER A 94 -46.75 -5.10 42.73
C SER A 94 -46.55 -4.68 44.19
N SER A 95 -45.49 -3.91 44.49
CA SER A 95 -45.26 -3.11 45.72
C SER A 95 -44.02 -2.21 45.53
N SER A 96 -44.04 -0.86 45.59
CA SER A 96 -44.41 0.14 46.64
C SER A 96 -43.29 0.38 47.68
N GLY A 97 -42.80 1.60 47.96
CA GLY A 97 -43.06 2.97 47.46
C GLY A 97 -41.94 3.94 47.97
N THR A 98 -42.11 5.19 48.43
CA THR A 98 -43.26 6.11 48.62
C THR A 98 -42.77 7.57 48.85
N GLY A 99 -43.39 8.59 48.22
CA GLY A 99 -43.41 10.01 48.69
C GLY A 99 -42.32 10.97 48.15
N GLY A 100 -42.62 12.25 47.88
CA GLY A 100 -43.92 12.94 47.86
C GLY A 100 -43.87 14.45 47.50
N ASP A 101 -45.02 15.01 47.11
CA ASP A 101 -45.41 16.45 47.07
C ASP A 101 -44.66 17.44 46.13
N GLU A 102 -45.26 18.54 45.60
CA GLU A 102 -46.63 19.08 45.68
C GLU A 102 -47.02 19.93 44.43
N ARG A 103 -48.33 20.06 44.10
CA ARG A 103 -49.01 21.17 43.36
C ARG A 103 -48.69 21.47 41.86
N SER A 104 -49.60 22.00 41.02
CA SER A 104 -51.08 22.19 41.06
C SER A 104 -51.67 22.53 39.66
N SER A 105 -52.92 22.11 39.37
CA SER A 105 -53.92 22.60 38.37
C SER A 105 -53.52 22.89 36.89
N ARG A 106 -54.10 22.37 35.79
CA ARG A 106 -55.45 21.80 35.44
C ARG A 106 -56.58 22.84 35.34
N PRO A 107 -57.65 22.72 34.49
CA PRO A 107 -57.99 21.82 33.35
C PRO A 107 -57.81 22.53 31.97
N SER A 108 -58.42 22.23 30.79
CA SER A 108 -59.48 21.32 30.25
C SER A 108 -59.28 21.17 28.70
N ALA A 109 -60.05 20.51 27.80
CA ALA A 109 -61.37 19.83 27.79
C ALA A 109 -61.48 18.76 26.63
N VAL A 110 -62.70 18.47 26.15
CA VAL A 110 -63.21 17.49 25.14
C VAL A 110 -64.50 18.14 24.50
N PRO A 111 -65.13 17.80 23.32
CA PRO A 111 -64.97 16.72 22.30
C PRO A 111 -64.89 17.20 20.80
N GLY A 112 -65.04 16.27 19.82
CA GLY A 112 -65.40 16.52 18.38
C GLY A 112 -66.93 16.60 18.13
N PRO A 113 -67.52 16.24 16.95
CA PRO A 113 -66.97 15.44 15.81
C PRO A 113 -67.32 15.94 14.36
N SER A 114 -66.99 15.11 13.36
CA SER A 114 -67.43 14.96 11.95
C SER A 114 -68.46 15.92 11.27
N ASN A 115 -68.22 16.33 10.01
CA ASN A 115 -68.87 15.71 8.80
C ASN A 115 -68.59 16.33 7.40
N THR A 116 -68.45 15.43 6.41
CA THR A 116 -68.87 15.46 4.98
C THR A 116 -68.55 16.59 3.95
N ALA A 117 -68.22 16.12 2.73
CA ALA A 117 -68.54 16.65 1.39
C ALA A 117 -67.73 17.85 0.81
N ALA A 118 -67.58 18.01 -0.53
CA ALA A 118 -67.56 17.04 -1.65
C ALA A 118 -67.08 17.71 -2.98
N SER A 119 -66.49 16.90 -3.87
CA SER A 119 -66.49 17.00 -5.36
C SER A 119 -66.14 18.31 -6.10
N THR A 120 -65.03 18.30 -6.86
CA THR A 120 -64.91 18.76 -8.28
C THR A 120 -63.46 18.54 -8.79
N SER A 121 -63.14 18.31 -10.06
CA SER A 121 -63.77 17.51 -11.14
C SER A 121 -62.89 17.52 -12.41
N VAL A 122 -62.54 16.34 -12.95
CA VAL A 122 -62.17 16.09 -14.36
C VAL A 122 -60.83 16.68 -14.88
N GLU A 123 -60.25 15.98 -15.86
CA GLU A 123 -58.98 16.23 -16.55
C GLU A 123 -59.06 17.36 -17.60
N ILE A 124 -57.88 17.81 -18.09
CA ILE A 124 -57.55 17.91 -19.55
C ILE A 124 -56.05 18.26 -19.71
N TYR A 125 -55.38 17.57 -20.63
CA TYR A 125 -54.11 17.97 -21.27
C TYR A 125 -54.37 18.09 -22.78
N PRO A 126 -53.74 19.03 -23.50
CA PRO A 126 -52.55 18.63 -24.27
C PRO A 126 -51.45 19.71 -24.47
N SER A 127 -50.27 19.25 -24.88
CA SER A 127 -49.10 20.00 -25.40
C SER A 127 -49.27 20.27 -26.94
N PRO A 128 -48.27 20.73 -27.76
CA PRO A 128 -46.82 20.94 -27.55
C PRO A 128 -46.17 22.17 -28.28
N SER A 129 -44.83 22.15 -28.42
CA SER A 129 -43.93 23.01 -29.24
C SER A 129 -43.65 24.44 -28.71
N THR A 130 -42.47 25.05 -28.92
CA THR A 130 -41.39 24.79 -29.91
C THR A 130 -39.96 24.84 -29.30
N SER A 131 -38.96 24.37 -30.06
CA SER A 131 -37.54 24.19 -29.73
C SER A 131 -36.66 25.44 -29.73
N LEU A 132 -35.50 25.35 -29.06
CA LEU A 132 -34.20 25.74 -29.65
C LEU A 132 -33.15 24.66 -29.36
N ASN A 133 -32.14 24.54 -30.23
CA ASN A 133 -31.10 23.49 -30.17
C ASN A 133 -29.85 23.98 -29.42
N GLU A 134 -29.25 23.10 -28.62
CA GLU A 134 -27.80 23.11 -28.39
C GLU A 134 -27.11 22.02 -29.23
N GLY A 135 -25.84 22.26 -29.58
CA GLY A 135 -25.16 21.55 -30.66
C GLY A 135 -24.72 20.12 -30.29
N SER A 136 -25.20 19.14 -31.03
CA SER A 136 -24.62 17.78 -31.04
C SER A 136 -23.15 17.82 -31.48
N VAL A 137 -22.24 17.53 -30.57
CA VAL A 137 -20.85 17.16 -30.87
C VAL A 137 -20.76 15.63 -30.84
N CYS A 138 -20.08 15.04 -31.84
CA CYS A 138 -20.20 13.61 -32.12
C CYS A 138 -19.69 12.72 -30.98
N SER A 139 -20.48 11.70 -30.66
CA SER A 139 -20.20 10.67 -29.66
C SER A 139 -19.21 9.63 -30.17
N ASP A 140 -17.97 10.03 -30.43
CA ASP A 140 -16.88 9.10 -30.62
C ASP A 140 -16.56 8.43 -29.27
N SER A 141 -17.13 7.25 -29.04
CA SER A 141 -16.98 6.48 -27.79
C SER A 141 -15.60 5.78 -27.74
N ALA A 142 -14.55 6.60 -27.82
CA ALA A 142 -13.23 6.23 -27.36
C ALA A 142 -13.35 5.84 -25.87
N ARG A 143 -13.09 4.58 -25.56
CA ARG A 143 -13.01 4.14 -24.17
C ARG A 143 -11.86 4.91 -23.54
N HIS A 144 -12.16 5.79 -22.59
CA HIS A 144 -11.14 6.45 -21.77
C HIS A 144 -10.28 5.36 -21.15
N VAL A 145 -9.04 5.25 -21.64
CA VAL A 145 -8.05 4.36 -21.04
C VAL A 145 -7.67 5.03 -19.73
N LYS A 146 -8.02 4.41 -18.61
CA LYS A 146 -7.51 4.83 -17.30
C LYS A 146 -6.00 4.66 -17.32
N HIS A 147 -5.29 5.78 -17.46
CA HIS A 147 -3.86 5.85 -17.29
C HIS A 147 -3.56 5.95 -15.79
N ASN A 148 -2.55 5.21 -15.31
CA ASN A 148 -2.08 5.30 -13.94
C ASN A 148 -1.57 6.73 -13.66
N PRO A 149 -2.05 7.45 -12.62
CA PRO A 149 -1.45 8.69 -12.14
C PRO A 149 0.09 8.74 -12.18
N LEU A 150 0.78 7.71 -11.71
CA LEU A 150 2.25 7.70 -11.69
C LEU A 150 2.86 7.61 -13.11
N ASP A 151 2.22 6.86 -14.02
CA ASP A 151 2.60 6.84 -15.45
C ASP A 151 2.34 8.20 -16.12
N ILE A 152 1.27 8.91 -15.74
CA ILE A 152 0.94 10.26 -16.23
C ILE A 152 2.04 11.24 -15.81
N ILE A 153 2.47 11.21 -14.54
CA ILE A 153 3.53 12.07 -14.02
C ILE A 153 4.85 11.79 -14.76
N GLU A 154 5.28 10.53 -14.84
CA GLU A 154 6.54 10.18 -15.51
C GLU A 154 6.50 10.54 -17.01
N THR A 155 5.39 10.30 -17.70
CA THR A 155 5.21 10.67 -19.12
C THR A 155 5.29 12.18 -19.33
N THR A 156 4.72 12.96 -18.41
CA THR A 156 4.70 14.43 -18.49
C THR A 156 6.09 15.01 -18.19
N LEU A 157 6.75 14.49 -17.16
CA LEU A 157 8.13 14.82 -16.83
C LEU A 157 9.09 14.48 -17.97
N ASN A 158 8.89 13.36 -18.66
CA ASN A 158 9.71 12.95 -19.81
C ASN A 158 9.69 13.99 -20.95
N GLY A 159 8.57 14.65 -21.19
CA GLY A 159 8.49 15.77 -22.13
C GLY A 159 9.36 16.94 -21.70
N TRP A 160 9.28 17.34 -20.43
CA TRP A 160 10.14 18.40 -19.88
C TRP A 160 11.64 18.02 -19.86
N CYS A 161 11.98 16.77 -19.55
CA CYS A 161 13.35 16.24 -19.62
C CYS A 161 13.93 16.33 -21.04
N GLN A 162 13.11 16.13 -22.07
CA GLN A 162 13.53 16.29 -23.47
C GLN A 162 13.74 17.76 -23.84
N ASP A 163 12.92 18.69 -23.32
CA ASP A 163 13.08 20.13 -23.51
C ASP A 163 14.36 20.68 -22.84
N THR A 164 14.72 20.17 -21.65
CA THR A 164 15.88 20.67 -20.85
C THR A 164 17.17 19.87 -21.04
N GLY A 165 17.11 18.69 -21.67
CA GLY A 165 18.25 17.79 -21.81
C GLY A 165 18.64 17.04 -20.52
N ILE A 166 17.84 17.13 -19.45
CA ILE A 166 18.10 16.42 -18.19
C ILE A 166 17.67 14.96 -18.32
N PRO A 167 18.53 13.97 -17.99
CA PRO A 167 18.14 12.56 -18.06
C PRO A 167 17.03 12.24 -17.06
N ILE A 168 15.88 11.76 -17.54
CA ILE A 168 14.76 11.33 -16.69
C ILE A 168 15.19 10.28 -15.65
N SER A 169 16.18 9.44 -15.97
CA SER A 169 16.78 8.47 -15.04
C SER A 169 17.44 9.08 -13.80
N SER A 170 17.79 10.37 -13.80
CA SER A 170 18.26 11.10 -12.61
C SER A 170 17.12 11.65 -11.75
N LEU A 171 15.87 11.57 -12.22
CA LEU A 171 14.66 12.08 -11.57
C LEU A 171 13.63 10.96 -11.30
N THR A 172 13.94 9.69 -11.56
CA THR A 172 13.07 8.53 -11.31
C THR A 172 13.74 7.50 -10.41
N PHE A 173 13.07 7.07 -9.34
CA PHE A 173 13.54 5.98 -8.50
C PHE A 173 13.23 4.62 -9.16
N LYS A 174 14.23 4.02 -9.82
CA LYS A 174 14.11 2.72 -10.49
C LYS A 174 15.24 1.78 -10.06
N LEU A 175 14.94 0.93 -9.09
CA LEU A 175 15.82 -0.11 -8.57
C LEU A 175 15.08 -1.46 -8.63
N GLU A 176 15.49 -2.36 -9.53
CA GLU A 176 14.77 -3.63 -9.71
C GLU A 176 14.92 -4.58 -8.50
N SER A 177 16.10 -4.61 -7.87
CA SER A 177 16.42 -5.49 -6.77
C SER A 177 17.57 -4.90 -5.96
N ARG A 178 17.51 -5.02 -4.64
CA ARG A 178 18.56 -4.57 -3.72
C ARG A 178 19.16 -5.72 -2.91
N ILE A 179 18.40 -6.81 -2.67
CA ILE A 179 18.87 -7.96 -1.89
C ILE A 179 19.46 -9.06 -2.78
N ALA A 180 18.93 -9.30 -3.99
CA ALA A 180 19.47 -10.37 -4.86
C ALA A 180 20.93 -10.17 -5.37
N PRO A 181 21.45 -8.93 -5.56
CA PRO A 181 22.88 -8.71 -5.80
C PRO A 181 23.76 -9.01 -4.57
N LEU A 182 23.20 -8.94 -3.36
CA LEU A 182 23.92 -9.17 -2.12
C LEU A 182 24.07 -10.67 -1.85
N LYS A 183 25.30 -11.16 -2.01
CA LYS A 183 25.68 -12.46 -1.44
C LYS A 183 25.82 -12.28 0.07
N GLY A 184 24.85 -12.77 0.82
CA GLY A 184 24.94 -12.85 2.28
C GLY A 184 26.22 -13.60 2.70
N PRO A 185 26.92 -13.13 3.74
CA PRO A 185 28.12 -13.80 4.25
C PRO A 185 27.78 -15.18 4.83
N PRO A 186 28.75 -16.11 4.87
CA PRO A 186 28.54 -17.37 5.59
C PRO A 186 28.20 -17.06 7.06
N LEU A 187 27.21 -17.77 7.60
CA LEU A 187 26.89 -17.67 9.02
C LEU A 187 28.10 -18.11 9.88
N PRO A 188 28.22 -17.65 11.14
CA PRO A 188 29.29 -18.05 12.03
C PRO A 188 29.45 -19.57 12.13
N GLY A 189 30.70 -20.04 12.33
CA GLY A 189 30.99 -21.47 12.40
C GLY A 189 30.27 -22.18 13.55
N PRO A 190 30.17 -23.53 13.54
CA PRO A 190 29.34 -24.30 14.48
C PRO A 190 29.62 -24.05 15.98
N SER A 191 30.83 -23.62 16.35
CA SER A 191 31.20 -23.23 17.72
C SER A 191 30.65 -21.87 18.17
N HIS A 192 30.19 -21.02 17.25
CA HIS A 192 29.79 -19.63 17.51
C HIS A 192 28.38 -19.29 17.01
N ILE A 193 27.81 -20.05 16.06
CA ILE A 193 26.41 -19.90 15.63
C ILE A 193 25.44 -19.97 16.81
N ILE A 194 25.79 -20.77 17.84
CA ILE A 194 25.01 -20.90 19.06
C ILE A 194 24.88 -19.54 19.77
N ALA A 195 25.97 -18.97 20.29
CA ALA A 195 25.93 -17.68 20.97
C ALA A 195 25.46 -16.52 20.06
N PHE A 196 25.70 -16.61 18.75
CA PHE A 196 25.25 -15.61 17.79
C PHE A 196 23.73 -15.56 17.67
N GLU A 197 23.07 -16.66 17.31
CA GLU A 197 21.60 -16.70 17.19
C GLU A 197 20.89 -16.35 18.51
N ASP A 198 21.43 -16.79 19.66
CA ASP A 198 20.87 -16.42 20.97
C ASP A 198 20.92 -14.90 21.20
N SER A 199 21.98 -14.22 20.75
CA SER A 199 22.06 -12.75 20.80
C SER A 199 21.05 -12.05 19.88
N LEU A 200 20.63 -12.70 18.78
CA LEU A 200 19.61 -12.15 17.86
C LEU A 200 18.21 -12.26 18.49
N ILE A 201 17.90 -13.40 19.13
CA ILE A 201 16.65 -13.59 19.86
C ILE A 201 16.60 -12.68 21.11
N GLN A 202 17.70 -12.54 21.85
CA GLN A 202 17.78 -11.61 22.99
C GLN A 202 17.58 -10.14 22.54
N GLN A 203 18.20 -9.72 21.44
CA GLN A 203 17.99 -8.37 20.87
C GLN A 203 16.51 -8.11 20.57
N LEU A 204 15.83 -9.08 19.94
CA LEU A 204 14.43 -8.98 19.55
C LEU A 204 13.49 -8.87 20.77
N LEU A 205 13.78 -9.63 21.82
CA LEU A 205 12.98 -9.67 23.05
C LEU A 205 13.29 -8.53 24.04
N ALA A 206 14.37 -7.78 23.82
CA ALA A 206 14.79 -6.69 24.71
C ALA A 206 14.15 -5.33 24.39
N ILE A 207 13.35 -5.22 23.33
CA ILE A 207 12.78 -3.95 22.85
C ILE A 207 11.39 -3.74 23.47
N PRO A 208 11.18 -2.76 24.38
CA PRO A 208 9.93 -2.65 25.16
C PRO A 208 8.67 -2.25 24.39
N LYS A 209 8.81 -1.87 23.11
CA LYS A 209 7.74 -1.47 22.19
C LYS A 209 7.56 -2.46 21.01
N TYR A 210 8.21 -3.62 21.05
CA TYR A 210 8.17 -4.55 19.92
C TYR A 210 6.97 -5.51 20.02
N ASP A 211 5.81 -4.95 20.33
CA ASP A 211 4.59 -5.68 20.70
C ASP A 211 3.99 -6.43 19.51
N GLY A 212 4.50 -6.19 18.29
CA GLY A 212 4.38 -7.08 17.12
C GLY A 212 4.76 -8.55 17.41
N PHE A 213 5.54 -8.78 18.46
CA PHE A 213 5.89 -10.10 18.98
C PHE A 213 5.19 -10.52 20.28
N ARG A 214 4.25 -9.73 20.83
CA ARG A 214 3.27 -10.26 21.79
C ARG A 214 2.24 -11.14 21.11
N ALA A 215 1.84 -10.80 19.88
CA ALA A 215 0.94 -11.62 19.06
C ALA A 215 1.62 -12.87 18.48
N VAL A 216 2.95 -12.86 18.29
CA VAL A 216 3.72 -14.12 18.25
C VAL A 216 3.98 -14.55 19.69
N ASP A 217 2.93 -15.03 20.38
CA ASP A 217 2.96 -15.52 21.78
C ASP A 217 4.38 -15.88 22.20
N GLN A 218 4.97 -15.08 23.09
CA GLN A 218 6.40 -15.15 23.38
C GLN A 218 6.82 -16.57 23.85
N SER A 219 5.91 -17.31 24.48
CA SER A 219 6.11 -18.70 24.87
C SER A 219 6.15 -19.65 23.65
N ARG A 220 5.32 -19.42 22.64
CA ARG A 220 5.31 -20.13 21.34
C ARG A 220 6.57 -19.83 20.53
N LEU A 221 7.06 -18.57 20.50
CA LEU A 221 8.36 -18.25 19.88
C LEU A 221 9.49 -19.01 20.58
N LEU A 222 9.62 -18.84 21.90
CA LEU A 222 10.72 -19.44 22.68
C LEU A 222 10.66 -20.97 22.64
N SER A 223 9.46 -21.56 22.66
CA SER A 223 9.25 -23.00 22.46
C SER A 223 9.73 -23.45 21.08
N LEU A 224 9.32 -22.77 20.00
CA LEU A 224 9.75 -23.15 18.65
C LEU A 224 11.26 -22.95 18.44
N TYR A 225 11.84 -21.89 18.99
CA TYR A 225 13.28 -21.65 18.98
C TYR A 225 14.02 -22.74 19.79
N SER A 226 13.58 -23.09 20.99
CA SER A 226 14.18 -24.19 21.78
C SER A 226 14.19 -25.51 21.01
N ARG A 227 13.15 -25.78 20.21
CA ARG A 227 13.06 -26.96 19.33
C ARG A 227 13.97 -26.85 18.11
N TYR A 228 14.05 -25.69 17.46
CA TYR A 228 15.00 -25.40 16.38
C TYR A 228 16.44 -25.67 16.84
N ARG A 229 16.76 -25.33 18.09
CA ARG A 229 18.09 -25.45 18.69
C ARG A 229 18.42 -26.87 19.15
N ALA A 230 17.50 -27.54 19.84
CA ALA A 230 17.74 -28.89 20.37
C ALA A 230 17.56 -30.00 19.31
N ILE A 231 16.57 -29.88 18.42
CA ILE A 231 16.23 -30.89 17.41
C ILE A 231 15.74 -30.17 16.12
N PRO A 232 16.64 -29.56 15.32
CA PRO A 232 16.28 -28.80 14.12
C PRO A 232 15.43 -29.59 13.11
N HIS A 233 15.69 -30.90 13.01
CA HIS A 233 14.96 -31.83 12.13
C HIS A 233 13.52 -32.13 12.59
N SER A 234 13.09 -31.65 13.77
CA SER A 234 11.70 -31.78 14.22
C SER A 234 10.79 -30.67 13.70
N LEU A 235 11.33 -29.60 13.11
CA LEU A 235 10.57 -28.50 12.53
C LEU A 235 10.20 -28.80 11.07
N THR A 236 8.97 -28.44 10.69
CA THR A 236 8.56 -28.36 9.28
C THR A 236 9.23 -27.17 8.58
N GLU A 237 9.29 -27.16 7.25
CA GLU A 237 10.02 -26.12 6.52
C GLU A 237 9.40 -24.71 6.68
N ASP A 238 8.09 -24.59 6.89
CA ASP A 238 7.46 -23.31 7.26
C ASP A 238 7.84 -22.84 8.68
N GLN A 239 8.00 -23.76 9.63
CA GLN A 239 8.51 -23.45 10.97
C GLN A 239 9.98 -23.02 10.93
N LYS A 240 10.82 -23.65 10.10
CA LYS A 240 12.22 -23.21 9.89
C LYS A 240 12.27 -21.87 9.17
N ALA A 241 11.46 -21.67 8.13
CA ALA A 241 11.35 -20.41 7.42
C ALA A 241 11.03 -19.25 8.37
N PHE A 242 10.09 -19.49 9.29
CA PHE A 242 9.75 -18.54 10.33
C PHE A 242 10.93 -18.24 11.24
N MET A 243 11.63 -19.25 11.77
CA MET A 243 12.84 -19.04 12.59
C MET A 243 13.93 -18.27 11.84
N TYR A 244 14.16 -18.55 10.55
CA TYR A 244 15.11 -17.79 9.73
C TYR A 244 14.66 -16.34 9.52
N ALA A 245 13.37 -16.07 9.32
CA ALA A 245 12.86 -14.69 9.25
C ALA A 245 13.02 -13.94 10.59
N ILE A 246 12.90 -14.62 11.73
CA ILE A 246 13.11 -14.02 13.05
C ILE A 246 14.59 -13.65 13.24
N LEU A 247 15.51 -14.54 12.89
CA LEU A 247 16.95 -14.28 12.95
C LEU A 247 17.38 -13.19 11.95
N CYS A 248 16.73 -13.11 10.78
CA CYS A 248 16.89 -12.02 9.81
C CYS A 248 16.53 -10.66 10.43
N THR A 249 15.36 -10.55 11.07
CA THR A 249 14.90 -9.33 11.74
C THR A 249 15.79 -8.94 12.92
N GLY A 250 16.09 -9.88 13.82
CA GLY A 250 16.98 -9.62 14.97
C GLY A 250 18.38 -9.19 14.54
N ARG A 251 18.89 -9.69 13.39
CA ARG A 251 20.16 -9.23 12.83
C ARG A 251 20.07 -7.85 12.20
N LEU A 252 19.00 -7.52 11.46
CA LEU A 252 18.78 -6.16 10.94
C LEU A 252 18.75 -5.13 12.08
N MET A 253 18.12 -5.47 13.21
CA MET A 253 18.09 -4.62 14.41
C MET A 253 19.49 -4.36 14.97
N GLN A 254 20.32 -5.39 15.15
CA GLN A 254 21.72 -5.21 15.58
C GLN A 254 22.53 -4.35 14.60
N ILE A 255 22.32 -4.51 13.29
CA ILE A 255 23.00 -3.71 12.26
C ILE A 255 22.60 -2.24 12.38
N ARG A 256 21.30 -1.94 12.54
CA ARG A 256 20.77 -0.57 12.67
C ARG A 256 21.17 0.10 13.97
N GLN A 257 21.25 -0.63 15.09
CA GLN A 257 21.80 -0.10 16.34
C GLN A 257 23.26 0.33 16.16
N ARG A 258 24.09 -0.47 15.49
CA ARG A 258 25.48 -0.07 15.17
C ARG A 258 25.56 1.15 14.27
N TRP A 259 24.63 1.32 13.31
CA TRP A 259 24.56 2.55 12.50
C TRP A 259 24.20 3.78 13.36
N SER A 260 23.28 3.64 14.34
CA SER A 260 23.01 4.69 15.34
C SER A 260 24.28 5.06 16.11
N ASP A 261 24.96 4.10 16.73
CA ASP A 261 26.20 4.33 17.48
C ASP A 261 27.34 4.91 16.59
N ALA A 262 27.43 4.51 15.32
CA ALA A 262 28.38 5.04 14.34
C ALA A 262 28.10 6.51 13.98
N THR A 263 26.83 6.90 13.80
CA THR A 263 26.46 8.32 13.60
C THR A 263 26.73 9.18 14.84
N GLN A 264 26.60 8.60 16.04
CA GLN A 264 27.04 9.19 17.31
C GLN A 264 28.58 9.17 17.49
N GLY A 265 29.34 8.69 16.51
CA GLY A 265 30.79 8.74 16.47
C GLY A 265 31.53 7.66 17.28
N ARG A 266 30.84 6.60 17.71
CA ARG A 266 31.42 5.57 18.59
C ARG A 266 32.18 4.45 17.87
N ASP A 267 31.78 4.08 16.65
CA ASP A 267 32.41 2.99 15.87
C ASP A 267 32.20 3.23 14.36
N LYS A 268 33.07 4.03 13.72
CA LYS A 268 32.89 4.48 12.32
C LYS A 268 33.49 3.57 11.25
N ASP A 269 34.47 2.74 11.59
CA ASP A 269 35.35 2.10 10.60
C ASP A 269 35.04 0.62 10.31
N GLN A 270 34.05 0.03 11.00
CA GLN A 270 33.68 -1.38 10.81
C GLN A 270 32.52 -1.55 9.81
N ALA A 271 32.83 -2.09 8.63
CA ALA A 271 31.82 -2.55 7.68
C ALA A 271 30.94 -3.64 8.31
N VAL A 272 29.69 -3.31 8.64
CA VAL A 272 28.81 -4.23 9.39
C VAL A 272 28.40 -5.41 8.50
N SER A 273 28.82 -6.61 8.91
CA SER A 273 28.48 -7.87 8.23
C SER A 273 26.97 -8.08 8.11
N ARG A 274 26.54 -8.66 6.98
CA ARG A 274 25.15 -8.71 6.51
C ARG A 274 24.52 -10.10 6.60
N GLU A 275 24.69 -10.80 7.73
CA GLU A 275 24.10 -12.14 7.95
C GLU A 275 22.56 -12.12 7.86
N ASP A 276 21.92 -10.94 8.00
CA ASP A 276 20.50 -10.74 7.75
C ASP A 276 20.11 -11.16 6.32
N VAL A 277 20.93 -10.84 5.32
CA VAL A 277 20.72 -11.27 3.93
C VAL A 277 20.80 -12.80 3.81
N THR A 278 21.67 -13.44 4.59
CA THR A 278 21.80 -14.91 4.60
C THR A 278 20.56 -15.57 5.19
N TYR A 279 20.06 -15.06 6.32
CA TYR A 279 18.81 -15.52 6.92
C TYR A 279 17.58 -15.24 6.05
N PHE A 280 17.53 -14.09 5.36
CA PHE A 280 16.50 -13.77 4.36
C PHE A 280 16.40 -14.85 3.27
N TRP A 281 17.55 -15.25 2.69
CA TRP A 281 17.57 -16.29 1.65
C TRP A 281 17.26 -17.69 2.20
N LEU A 282 17.68 -18.01 3.42
CA LEU A 282 17.29 -19.25 4.10
C LEU A 282 15.76 -19.32 4.32
N ALA A 283 15.13 -18.23 4.77
CA ALA A 283 13.69 -18.14 4.94
C ALA A 283 12.93 -18.29 3.61
N CYS A 284 13.35 -17.56 2.57
CA CYS A 284 12.76 -17.66 1.23
C CYS A 284 12.88 -19.06 0.62
N ASN A 285 14.01 -19.75 0.82
CA ASN A 285 14.21 -21.12 0.34
C ASN A 285 13.32 -22.12 1.11
N ALA A 286 13.23 -22.01 2.43
CA ALA A 286 12.39 -22.88 3.25
C ALA A 286 10.88 -22.71 2.95
N LEU A 287 10.40 -21.49 2.69
CA LEU A 287 9.03 -21.27 2.18
C LEU A 287 8.79 -21.94 0.82
N LYS A 288 9.77 -21.88 -0.08
CA LYS A 288 9.69 -22.48 -1.41
C LYS A 288 9.72 -24.02 -1.36
N GLU A 289 10.46 -24.60 -0.42
CA GLU A 289 10.48 -26.05 -0.17
C GLU A 289 9.21 -26.54 0.53
N TRP A 290 8.60 -25.72 1.40
CA TRP A 290 7.29 -25.99 1.97
C TRP A 290 6.17 -26.04 0.91
N GLY A 291 6.12 -25.03 0.04
CA GLY A 291 5.24 -25.00 -1.14
C GLY A 291 3.73 -25.07 -0.87
N ARG A 292 3.29 -24.78 0.35
CA ARG A 292 1.90 -24.93 0.82
C ARG A 292 1.40 -23.70 1.57
N ALA A 293 0.08 -23.66 1.80
CA ALA A 293 -0.56 -22.65 2.62
C ALA A 293 -0.43 -23.01 4.12
N SER A 294 0.06 -22.11 4.97
CA SER A 294 0.08 -22.29 6.43
C SER A 294 0.24 -20.96 7.21
N ILE A 295 -0.20 -20.95 8.46
CA ILE A 295 -0.10 -19.79 9.36
C ILE A 295 1.37 -19.40 9.62
N TYR A 296 2.29 -20.36 9.73
CA TYR A 296 3.73 -20.06 9.84
C TYR A 296 4.32 -19.43 8.58
N ALA A 297 3.81 -19.77 7.39
CA ALA A 297 4.24 -19.11 6.16
C ALA A 297 3.75 -17.64 6.09
N ILE A 298 2.55 -17.32 6.58
CA ILE A 298 2.09 -15.93 6.73
C ILE A 298 2.95 -15.18 7.75
N TRP A 299 3.19 -15.76 8.92
CA TRP A 299 4.07 -15.17 9.95
C TRP A 299 5.51 -14.95 9.45
N THR A 300 6.04 -15.84 8.61
CA THR A 300 7.34 -15.66 7.95
C THR A 300 7.32 -14.42 7.06
N LEU A 301 6.30 -14.29 6.21
CA LEU A 301 6.18 -13.17 5.26
C LEU A 301 5.90 -11.84 5.98
N PHE A 302 5.13 -11.86 7.07
CA PHE A 302 4.93 -10.72 7.98
C PHE A 302 6.26 -10.17 8.51
N CYS A 303 7.27 -11.00 8.79
CA CYS A 303 8.60 -10.53 9.18
C CYS A 303 9.48 -10.11 7.98
N LEU A 304 9.36 -10.77 6.82
CA LEU A 304 10.21 -10.48 5.66
C LEU A 304 9.75 -9.27 4.82
N VAL A 305 8.45 -8.93 4.81
CA VAL A 305 7.91 -7.74 4.11
C VAL A 305 8.52 -6.42 4.64
N PRO A 306 8.49 -6.10 5.96
CA PRO A 306 9.13 -4.89 6.47
C PRO A 306 10.65 -4.88 6.27
N TYR A 307 11.29 -6.06 6.31
CA TYR A 307 12.70 -6.19 5.93
C TYR A 307 12.93 -5.71 4.48
N THR A 308 12.11 -6.14 3.51
CA THR A 308 12.22 -5.66 2.12
C THR A 308 11.84 -4.18 1.93
N ILE A 309 10.96 -3.63 2.76
CA ILE A 309 10.63 -2.19 2.74
C ILE A 309 11.85 -1.34 3.13
N GLY A 310 12.56 -1.74 4.20
CA GLY A 310 13.75 -1.04 4.67
C GLY A 310 15.04 -1.33 3.89
N ALA A 311 15.22 -2.55 3.37
CA ALA A 311 16.50 -3.03 2.81
C ALA A 311 16.43 -3.63 1.39
N GLY A 312 15.23 -3.85 0.84
CA GLY A 312 14.98 -4.43 -0.48
C GLY A 312 14.64 -3.40 -1.56
N SER A 313 13.89 -3.83 -2.57
CA SER A 313 13.28 -2.98 -3.60
C SER A 313 11.74 -3.04 -3.58
N ILE A 314 11.10 -2.16 -4.35
CA ILE A 314 9.65 -2.20 -4.65
C ILE A 314 9.23 -3.61 -5.07
N ARG A 315 9.97 -4.19 -6.04
CA ARG A 315 9.68 -5.50 -6.63
C ARG A 315 9.92 -6.65 -5.66
N GLU A 316 10.95 -6.57 -4.81
CA GLU A 316 11.20 -7.56 -3.77
C GLU A 316 10.07 -7.55 -2.73
N THR A 317 9.60 -6.36 -2.33
CA THR A 317 8.45 -6.19 -1.42
C THR A 317 7.15 -6.72 -2.04
N GLN A 318 6.85 -6.32 -3.28
CA GLN A 318 5.69 -6.83 -4.02
C GLN A 318 5.71 -8.36 -4.14
N THR A 319 6.87 -8.96 -4.43
CA THR A 319 7.03 -10.42 -4.57
C THR A 319 6.72 -11.17 -3.26
N LEU A 320 6.95 -10.56 -2.09
CA LEU A 320 6.56 -11.14 -0.80
C LEU A 320 5.10 -10.88 -0.45
N LEU A 321 4.55 -9.71 -0.81
CA LEU A 321 3.12 -9.42 -0.65
C LEU A 321 2.23 -10.30 -1.55
N GLU A 322 2.63 -10.57 -2.80
CA GLU A 322 1.94 -11.55 -3.67
C GLU A 322 1.89 -12.94 -3.02
N GLN A 323 2.98 -13.36 -2.35
CA GLN A 323 3.02 -14.62 -1.60
C GLN A 323 2.15 -14.56 -0.34
N MET A 324 2.15 -13.45 0.41
CA MET A 324 1.35 -13.31 1.64
C MET A 324 -0.14 -13.27 1.32
N GLY A 325 -0.53 -12.53 0.29
CA GLY A 325 -1.87 -12.52 -0.26
C GLY A 325 -2.28 -13.88 -0.83
N TRP A 326 -1.36 -14.64 -1.48
CA TRP A 326 -1.62 -16.02 -1.89
C TRP A 326 -1.96 -16.90 -0.68
N GLN A 327 -1.19 -16.83 0.40
CA GLN A 327 -1.43 -17.57 1.64
C GLN A 327 -2.81 -17.22 2.24
N ILE A 328 -3.11 -15.93 2.40
CA ILE A 328 -4.38 -15.38 2.91
C ILE A 328 -5.59 -15.80 2.05
N VAL A 329 -5.42 -15.89 0.72
CA VAL A 329 -6.47 -16.37 -0.18
C VAL A 329 -6.70 -17.88 -0.03
N HIS A 330 -5.65 -18.69 0.14
CA HIS A 330 -5.77 -20.14 0.23
C HIS A 330 -6.20 -20.64 1.62
N LEU A 331 -5.90 -19.89 2.68
CA LEU A 331 -6.42 -20.12 4.04
C LEU A 331 -7.79 -19.44 4.28
N GLY A 332 -8.30 -18.65 3.33
CA GLY A 332 -9.60 -18.01 3.45
C GLY A 332 -9.69 -16.89 4.48
N LEU A 333 -8.56 -16.33 4.95
CA LEU A 333 -8.54 -15.31 6.02
C LEU A 333 -9.18 -13.97 5.60
N HIS A 334 -9.34 -13.75 4.29
CA HIS A 334 -10.08 -12.65 3.69
C HIS A 334 -11.62 -12.83 3.72
N GLN A 335 -12.12 -13.99 4.18
CA GLN A 335 -13.53 -14.34 4.27
C GLN A 335 -13.95 -14.58 5.73
N LYS A 336 -14.87 -13.77 6.24
CA LYS A 336 -15.31 -13.72 7.65
C LYS A 336 -15.78 -15.07 8.17
N ALA A 337 -16.53 -15.81 7.36
CA ALA A 337 -17.03 -17.15 7.70
C ALA A 337 -15.95 -18.25 7.74
N THR A 338 -14.74 -17.98 7.23
CA THR A 338 -13.59 -18.91 7.31
C THR A 338 -12.56 -18.41 8.32
N ALA A 339 -12.29 -17.10 8.37
CA ALA A 339 -11.46 -16.47 9.39
C ALA A 339 -11.96 -16.75 10.82
N SER A 340 -13.28 -16.79 11.05
CA SER A 340 -13.90 -17.12 12.34
C SER A 340 -13.79 -18.59 12.77
N LEU A 341 -13.12 -19.46 11.99
CA LEU A 341 -12.89 -20.87 12.31
C LEU A 341 -11.50 -21.13 12.92
N TYR A 342 -10.59 -20.16 12.84
CA TYR A 342 -9.24 -20.24 13.41
C TYR A 342 -9.25 -19.91 14.91
N ALA A 343 -8.28 -20.43 15.65
CA ALA A 343 -8.17 -20.13 17.07
C ALA A 343 -7.67 -18.68 17.29
N PRO A 344 -8.10 -17.96 18.35
CA PRO A 344 -7.60 -16.62 18.65
C PRO A 344 -6.06 -16.55 18.73
N SER A 345 -5.43 -17.60 19.28
CA SER A 345 -3.96 -17.76 19.39
C SER A 345 -3.23 -18.07 18.07
N GLU A 346 -3.94 -18.10 16.94
CA GLU A 346 -3.35 -18.08 15.60
C GLU A 346 -3.24 -16.66 15.03
N HIS A 347 -3.90 -15.67 15.64
CA HIS A 347 -3.84 -14.25 15.29
C HIS A 347 -4.07 -13.98 13.79
N VAL A 348 -5.06 -14.65 13.20
CA VAL A 348 -5.37 -14.52 11.77
C VAL A 348 -5.88 -13.14 11.36
N GLY A 349 -6.62 -12.45 12.25
CA GLY A 349 -7.15 -11.12 11.99
C GLY A 349 -6.07 -10.03 11.95
N PRO A 350 -5.14 -9.95 12.94
CA PRO A 350 -4.03 -9.00 12.87
C PRO A 350 -3.15 -9.25 11.65
N LEU A 351 -2.86 -10.51 11.30
CA LEU A 351 -2.13 -10.86 10.08
C LEU A 351 -2.85 -10.43 8.78
N MET A 352 -4.18 -10.56 8.74
CA MET A 352 -5.01 -10.09 7.62
C MET A 352 -5.00 -8.56 7.52
N ALA A 353 -5.08 -7.85 8.65
CA ALA A 353 -4.99 -6.40 8.73
C ALA A 353 -3.60 -5.90 8.26
N SER A 354 -2.51 -6.45 8.79
CA SER A 354 -1.13 -6.09 8.38
C SER A 354 -0.89 -6.29 6.90
N PHE A 355 -1.38 -7.39 6.35
CA PHE A 355 -1.37 -7.60 4.90
C PHE A 355 -2.18 -6.52 4.18
N PHE A 356 -3.44 -6.27 4.58
CA PHE A 356 -4.32 -5.31 3.92
C PHE A 356 -3.72 -3.91 3.87
N TYR A 357 -3.33 -3.35 5.01
CA TYR A 357 -2.79 -1.99 5.05
C TYR A 357 -1.47 -1.89 4.28
N THR A 358 -0.58 -2.89 4.37
CA THR A 358 0.68 -2.89 3.62
C THR A 358 0.49 -3.07 2.11
N ASP A 359 -0.41 -3.96 1.67
CA ASP A 359 -0.76 -4.18 0.26
C ASP A 359 -1.35 -2.90 -0.36
N VAL A 360 -2.29 -2.25 0.34
CA VAL A 360 -2.88 -0.96 -0.07
C VAL A 360 -1.84 0.16 -0.07
N PHE A 361 -0.99 0.25 0.95
CA PHE A 361 0.11 1.22 1.03
C PHE A 361 1.11 1.04 -0.12
N VAL A 362 1.69 -0.16 -0.30
CA VAL A 362 2.67 -0.46 -1.35
C VAL A 362 2.08 -0.25 -2.74
N SER A 363 0.83 -0.68 -2.96
CA SER A 363 0.12 -0.47 -4.22
C SER A 363 -0.02 1.01 -4.55
N SER A 364 -0.41 1.85 -3.58
CA SER A 364 -0.59 3.30 -3.75
C SER A 364 0.66 4.07 -4.19
N LEU A 365 1.84 3.44 -4.09
CA LEU A 365 3.14 4.01 -4.45
C LEU A 365 3.75 3.40 -5.73
N SER A 366 3.12 2.38 -6.32
CA SER A 366 3.71 1.55 -7.37
C SER A 366 2.77 1.28 -8.56
N ASP A 367 2.07 0.13 -8.58
CA ASP A 367 1.20 -0.27 -9.70
C ASP A 367 -0.27 0.12 -9.52
N LEU A 368 -0.60 0.77 -8.39
CA LEU A 368 -1.95 1.14 -7.97
C LEU A 368 -2.94 -0.05 -7.91
N LYS A 369 -2.48 -1.28 -7.64
CA LYS A 369 -3.34 -2.47 -7.75
C LYS A 369 -3.10 -3.51 -6.63
N PRO A 370 -3.82 -3.38 -5.50
CA PRO A 370 -3.81 -4.35 -4.40
C PRO A 370 -4.04 -5.79 -4.88
N TYR A 371 -3.25 -6.73 -4.33
CA TYR A 371 -3.30 -8.13 -4.71
C TYR A 371 -4.66 -8.77 -4.40
N ILE A 372 -5.31 -8.36 -3.29
CA ILE A 372 -6.71 -8.69 -3.00
C ILE A 372 -7.57 -7.44 -3.22
N PRO A 373 -8.36 -7.36 -4.31
CA PRO A 373 -9.27 -6.24 -4.53
C PRO A 373 -10.32 -6.14 -3.41
N LEU A 374 -10.49 -4.93 -2.84
CA LEU A 374 -11.34 -4.63 -1.68
C LEU A 374 -12.69 -5.37 -1.68
N ARG A 375 -13.42 -5.32 -2.80
CA ARG A 375 -14.69 -6.04 -3.07
C ARG A 375 -14.69 -7.58 -2.95
N LYS A 376 -13.56 -8.21 -2.59
CA LYS A 376 -13.47 -9.65 -2.25
C LYS A 376 -13.24 -9.90 -0.76
N VAL A 377 -12.99 -8.85 0.01
CA VAL A 377 -12.75 -8.91 1.44
C VAL A 377 -14.08 -8.58 2.13
N ASP A 378 -14.56 -9.47 3.00
CA ASP A 378 -15.74 -9.25 3.85
C ASP A 378 -15.41 -9.31 5.36
N VAL A 379 -14.14 -9.58 5.69
CA VAL A 379 -13.52 -9.26 6.97
C VAL A 379 -13.19 -7.78 6.98
N ASP A 380 -13.77 -7.03 7.91
CA ASP A 380 -13.37 -5.64 8.12
C ASP A 380 -11.93 -5.59 8.68
N PRO A 381 -10.94 -4.99 7.97
CA PRO A 381 -9.55 -4.94 8.42
C PRO A 381 -9.31 -3.84 9.47
N SER A 382 -10.28 -2.95 9.72
CA SER A 382 -10.18 -1.85 10.67
C SER A 382 -10.74 -2.20 12.05
N HIS A 383 -11.83 -2.97 12.09
CA HIS A 383 -12.77 -2.94 13.22
C HIS A 383 -12.39 -3.75 14.47
N VAL A 384 -11.25 -4.46 14.47
CA VAL A 384 -11.11 -5.67 15.31
C VAL A 384 -10.03 -5.58 16.41
N TYR A 385 -9.10 -4.61 16.38
CA TYR A 385 -7.91 -4.68 17.25
C TYR A 385 -7.31 -3.35 17.80
N ASN A 386 -7.84 -2.17 17.49
CA ASN A 386 -7.26 -0.84 17.89
C ASN A 386 -5.80 -0.57 17.45
N LEU A 387 -5.20 -1.45 16.65
CA LEU A 387 -3.78 -1.44 16.26
C LEU A 387 -3.36 -0.27 15.38
N VAL A 388 -4.28 0.22 14.54
CA VAL A 388 -4.05 1.41 13.71
C VAL A 388 -4.86 2.54 14.32
N PRO A 389 -4.25 3.70 14.64
CA PRO A 389 -4.99 4.90 15.02
C PRO A 389 -6.08 5.23 13.99
N ASP A 390 -7.28 5.60 14.44
CA ASP A 390 -8.45 5.78 13.57
C ASP A 390 -8.19 6.72 12.37
N CYS A 391 -7.36 7.75 12.55
CA CYS A 391 -6.95 8.67 11.49
C CYS A 391 -6.19 7.97 10.34
N LEU A 392 -5.29 7.04 10.66
CA LEU A 392 -4.49 6.24 9.72
C LEU A 392 -5.29 5.07 9.12
N SER A 393 -6.18 4.47 9.92
CA SER A 393 -7.13 3.45 9.49
C SER A 393 -8.04 4.01 8.40
N ARG A 394 -8.71 5.14 8.69
CA ARG A 394 -9.61 5.86 7.79
C ARG A 394 -8.93 6.33 6.50
N ALA A 395 -7.72 6.91 6.61
CA ALA A 395 -6.94 7.32 5.43
C ALA A 395 -6.56 6.12 4.53
N SER A 396 -6.33 4.95 5.11
CA SER A 396 -6.01 3.73 4.37
C SER A 396 -7.26 3.08 3.75
N SER A 397 -8.43 3.17 4.39
CA SER A 397 -9.71 2.79 3.78
C SER A 397 -10.02 3.64 2.54
N PHE A 398 -9.90 4.97 2.62
CA PHE A 398 -10.01 5.85 1.45
C PHE A 398 -8.99 5.51 0.35
N THR A 399 -7.79 5.05 0.73
CA THR A 399 -6.80 4.54 -0.23
C THR A 399 -7.28 3.25 -0.90
N ALA A 400 -7.83 2.29 -0.15
CA ALA A 400 -8.35 1.05 -0.69
C ALA A 400 -9.54 1.27 -1.64
N GLU A 401 -10.40 2.24 -1.34
CA GLU A 401 -11.52 2.68 -2.19
C GLU A 401 -11.03 3.29 -3.50
N LEU A 402 -10.15 4.30 -3.44
CA LEU A 402 -9.58 4.95 -4.64
C LEU A 402 -8.88 3.94 -5.57
N LEU A 403 -8.11 3.00 -4.99
CA LEU A 403 -7.44 1.94 -5.75
C LEU A 403 -8.44 0.93 -6.32
N ALA A 404 -9.52 0.61 -5.62
CA ALA A 404 -10.58 -0.24 -6.15
C ALA A 404 -11.29 0.41 -7.34
N ASP A 405 -11.58 1.70 -7.26
CA ASP A 405 -12.24 2.48 -8.31
C ASP A 405 -11.33 2.72 -9.51
N PHE A 406 -10.03 3.01 -9.35
CA PHE A 406 -9.08 3.03 -10.47
C PHE A 406 -9.07 1.68 -11.22
N ASN A 407 -9.19 0.57 -10.49
CA ASN A 407 -9.21 -0.78 -11.05
C ASN A 407 -10.60 -1.24 -11.56
N ASP A 408 -11.67 -0.44 -11.41
CA ASP A 408 -12.98 -0.75 -11.98
C ASP A 408 -13.27 0.03 -13.27
N PRO A 409 -13.55 -0.65 -14.41
CA PRO A 409 -13.84 0.01 -15.68
C PRO A 409 -15.25 0.62 -15.76
N ALA A 410 -16.10 0.48 -14.74
CA ALA A 410 -17.44 1.09 -14.69
C ALA A 410 -17.49 2.45 -13.96
N VAL A 411 -16.47 2.78 -13.16
CA VAL A 411 -16.38 4.07 -12.42
C VAL A 411 -15.59 5.08 -13.23
N ASP A 412 -16.08 6.31 -13.42
CA ASP A 412 -15.29 7.39 -14.02
C ASP A 412 -14.57 8.21 -12.93
N THR A 413 -13.39 7.73 -12.56
CA THR A 413 -12.46 8.41 -11.62
C THR A 413 -11.84 9.68 -12.19
N SER A 414 -12.11 10.04 -13.45
CA SER A 414 -11.72 11.30 -14.08
C SER A 414 -12.88 12.29 -14.22
N SER A 415 -14.09 11.94 -13.78
CA SER A 415 -15.21 12.87 -13.76
C SER A 415 -15.04 13.94 -12.66
N PHE A 416 -15.40 15.18 -12.95
CA PHE A 416 -15.39 16.28 -11.97
C PHE A 416 -16.25 15.93 -10.74
N ALA A 417 -17.39 15.26 -10.94
CA ALA A 417 -18.27 14.83 -9.87
C ALA A 417 -17.58 13.83 -8.92
N TYR A 418 -16.87 12.82 -9.44
CA TYR A 418 -16.10 11.88 -8.62
C TYR A 418 -15.05 12.61 -7.77
N ILE A 419 -14.21 13.43 -8.42
CA ILE A 419 -13.14 14.18 -7.75
C ILE A 419 -13.70 15.09 -6.64
N ALA A 420 -14.77 15.84 -6.93
CA ALA A 420 -15.40 16.72 -5.95
C ALA A 420 -16.03 15.96 -4.75
N THR A 421 -16.69 14.81 -4.99
CA THR A 421 -17.25 13.97 -3.92
C THR A 421 -16.16 13.32 -3.07
N SER A 422 -15.15 12.69 -3.68
CA SER A 422 -14.03 12.08 -2.96
C SER A 422 -13.27 13.11 -2.13
N GLU A 423 -12.92 14.26 -2.74
CA GLU A 423 -12.20 15.31 -2.01
C GLU A 423 -13.05 15.92 -0.88
N THR A 424 -14.36 16.07 -1.04
CA THR A 424 -15.24 16.57 0.04
C THR A 424 -15.20 15.64 1.26
N SER A 425 -15.31 14.32 1.04
CA SER A 425 -15.26 13.32 2.11
C SER A 425 -13.90 13.28 2.82
N TRP A 426 -12.80 13.31 2.05
CA TRP A 426 -11.45 13.29 2.64
C TRP A 426 -11.11 14.61 3.36
N ASN A 427 -11.61 15.74 2.87
CA ASN A 427 -11.40 17.05 3.49
C ASN A 427 -12.15 17.20 4.81
N GLU A 428 -13.27 16.49 5.00
CA GLU A 428 -13.97 16.40 6.30
C GLU A 428 -13.10 15.70 7.34
N ALA A 429 -12.62 14.50 7.04
CA ALA A 429 -11.74 13.73 7.92
C ALA A 429 -10.39 14.42 8.20
N LEU A 430 -9.79 15.07 7.20
CA LEU A 430 -8.55 15.85 7.35
C LEU A 430 -8.77 17.16 8.15
N ARG A 431 -10.00 17.69 8.17
CA ARG A 431 -10.39 18.84 9.01
C ARG A 431 -10.64 18.40 10.45
N GLU A 432 -11.20 17.22 10.69
CA GLU A 432 -11.31 16.63 12.03
C GLU A 432 -9.91 16.43 12.62
N LEU A 433 -9.03 15.68 11.92
CA LEU A 433 -7.65 15.42 12.31
C LEU A 433 -6.86 16.66 12.76
N ARG A 434 -7.01 17.79 12.04
CA ARG A 434 -6.28 19.04 12.34
C ARG A 434 -6.90 19.89 13.46
N ASN A 435 -8.14 19.61 13.86
CA ASN A 435 -8.86 20.38 14.88
C ASN A 435 -9.06 19.61 16.20
N GLU A 436 -9.03 18.28 16.16
CA GLU A 436 -9.11 17.41 17.32
C GLU A 436 -7.86 17.54 18.19
N LYS A 437 -7.97 18.28 19.30
CA LYS A 437 -6.93 18.37 20.33
C LYS A 437 -6.95 17.14 21.24
N THR A 438 -6.79 15.96 20.65
CA THR A 438 -6.83 14.69 21.37
C THR A 438 -5.49 14.46 22.07
N GLU A 439 -5.40 14.82 23.35
CA GLU A 439 -4.17 14.76 24.17
C GLU A 439 -3.54 13.35 24.27
N ALA A 440 -4.25 12.31 23.83
CA ALA A 440 -3.80 10.92 23.82
C ALA A 440 -3.18 10.44 22.49
N VAL A 441 -3.34 11.16 21.37
CA VAL A 441 -2.77 10.74 20.08
C VAL A 441 -1.36 11.31 19.91
N SER A 442 -0.42 10.45 19.50
CA SER A 442 0.94 10.90 19.15
C SER A 442 0.89 11.78 17.90
N LYS A 443 1.44 13.00 17.98
CA LYS A 443 1.57 13.93 16.84
C LYS A 443 2.21 13.29 15.60
N CYS A 444 3.04 12.26 15.81
CA CYS A 444 3.62 11.45 14.73
C CYS A 444 2.54 10.73 13.92
N HIS A 445 1.52 10.16 14.57
CA HIS A 445 0.39 9.48 13.91
C HIS A 445 -0.44 10.46 13.08
N ASP A 446 -0.65 11.68 13.58
CA ASP A 446 -1.39 12.73 12.86
C ASP A 446 -0.60 13.22 11.64
N ALA A 447 0.71 13.38 11.78
CA ALA A 447 1.62 13.68 10.67
C ALA A 447 1.59 12.56 9.60
N TRP A 448 1.65 11.28 10.00
CA TRP A 448 1.47 10.16 9.07
C TRP A 448 0.08 10.10 8.44
N ALA A 449 -0.99 10.46 9.16
CA ALA A 449 -2.34 10.50 8.59
C ALA A 449 -2.49 11.65 7.59
N GLU A 450 -2.05 12.86 7.93
CA GLU A 450 -2.00 14.01 7.01
C GLU A 450 -1.19 13.70 5.75
N PHE A 451 -0.07 12.98 5.89
CA PHE A 451 0.70 12.46 4.76
C PHE A 451 -0.21 11.70 3.78
N ARG A 452 -0.95 10.72 4.30
CA ARG A 452 -1.77 9.79 3.49
C ARG A 452 -2.90 10.55 2.78
N TYR A 453 -3.56 11.50 3.45
CA TYR A 453 -4.55 12.40 2.82
C TYR A 453 -3.95 13.27 1.70
N CYS A 454 -2.73 13.80 1.89
CA CYS A 454 -2.06 14.59 0.85
C CYS A 454 -1.65 13.72 -0.34
N TRP A 455 -1.18 12.49 -0.12
CA TRP A 455 -0.89 11.54 -1.19
C TRP A 455 -2.15 11.16 -2.00
N LEU A 456 -3.29 10.95 -1.33
CA LEU A 456 -4.56 10.70 -1.99
C LEU A 456 -5.00 11.84 -2.91
N ARG A 457 -4.84 13.10 -2.48
CA ARG A 457 -5.09 14.27 -3.33
C ARG A 457 -4.22 14.29 -4.58
N ILE A 458 -2.92 13.93 -4.46
CA ILE A 458 -2.03 13.82 -5.63
C ILE A 458 -2.58 12.78 -6.61
N LEU A 459 -2.91 11.56 -6.15
CA LEU A 459 -3.44 10.51 -7.00
C LEU A 459 -4.78 10.90 -7.65
N LEU A 460 -5.68 11.57 -6.91
CA LEU A 460 -7.00 11.98 -7.37
C LEU A 460 -6.97 13.07 -8.45
N HIS A 461 -6.10 14.08 -8.29
CA HIS A 461 -6.02 15.23 -9.21
C HIS A 461 -5.08 15.02 -10.39
N THR A 462 -4.12 14.10 -10.31
CA THR A 462 -3.17 13.82 -11.40
C THR A 462 -3.82 13.51 -12.76
N PRO A 463 -4.95 12.77 -12.86
CA PRO A 463 -5.68 12.59 -14.12
C PRO A 463 -6.10 13.88 -14.84
N HIS A 464 -6.14 15.03 -14.15
CA HIS A 464 -6.57 16.32 -14.69
C HIS A 464 -5.43 17.27 -15.10
N ILE A 465 -4.15 16.94 -14.91
CA ILE A 465 -3.04 17.88 -15.24
C ILE A 465 -2.97 18.28 -16.73
N HIS A 466 -3.54 17.45 -17.62
CA HIS A 466 -3.70 17.73 -19.07
C HIS A 466 -5.13 18.10 -19.47
N HIS A 467 -6.07 18.20 -18.52
CA HIS A 467 -7.46 18.48 -18.83
C HIS A 467 -7.67 19.96 -19.17
N PRO A 468 -8.24 20.31 -20.36
CA PRO A 468 -8.24 21.68 -20.88
C PRO A 468 -9.01 22.70 -20.04
N LEU A 469 -9.89 22.25 -19.12
CA LEU A 469 -10.66 23.11 -18.22
C LEU A 469 -10.28 22.97 -16.74
N TYR A 470 -9.51 21.95 -16.35
CA TYR A 470 -9.29 21.59 -14.94
C TYR A 470 -7.81 21.47 -14.55
N SER A 471 -6.87 21.57 -15.49
CA SER A 471 -5.43 21.50 -15.21
C SER A 471 -4.97 22.51 -14.16
N ALA A 472 -5.46 23.75 -14.20
CA ALA A 472 -5.15 24.77 -13.18
C ALA A 472 -5.63 24.35 -11.77
N GLN A 473 -6.86 23.84 -11.64
CA GLN A 473 -7.38 23.33 -10.36
C GLN A 473 -6.57 22.12 -9.86
N ALA A 474 -6.22 21.20 -10.77
CA ALA A 474 -5.41 20.04 -10.45
C ALA A 474 -4.01 20.44 -9.97
N TYR A 475 -3.33 21.36 -10.66
CA TYR A 475 -2.03 21.88 -10.24
C TYR A 475 -2.09 22.59 -8.88
N ALA A 476 -3.15 23.37 -8.59
CA ALA A 476 -3.35 24.03 -7.29
C ALA A 476 -3.62 23.05 -6.13
N ALA A 477 -4.34 21.96 -6.39
CA ALA A 477 -4.56 20.91 -5.39
C ALA A 477 -3.28 20.08 -5.14
N ILE A 478 -2.55 19.77 -6.22
CA ILE A 478 -1.29 19.01 -6.20
C ILE A 478 -0.17 19.82 -5.54
N SER A 479 0.01 21.10 -5.89
CA SER A 479 1.04 21.98 -5.31
C SER A 479 0.89 22.06 -3.79
N ARG A 480 -0.34 22.29 -3.31
CA ARG A 480 -0.66 22.33 -1.88
C ARG A 480 -0.38 21.00 -1.19
N ALA A 481 -0.72 19.86 -1.82
CA ALA A 481 -0.45 18.54 -1.25
C ALA A 481 1.06 18.24 -1.14
N ILE A 482 1.88 18.68 -2.11
CA ILE A 482 3.34 18.54 -2.08
C ILE A 482 3.96 19.36 -0.95
N THR A 483 3.53 20.62 -0.79
CA THR A 483 4.02 21.47 0.30
C THR A 483 3.73 20.85 1.66
N GLN A 484 2.53 20.28 1.85
CA GLN A 484 2.17 19.60 3.09
C GLN A 484 2.99 18.32 3.32
N ILE A 485 3.23 17.51 2.28
CA ILE A 485 4.11 16.33 2.36
C ILE A 485 5.56 16.71 2.72
N LEU A 486 6.14 17.72 2.07
CA LEU A 486 7.53 18.13 2.32
C LEU A 486 7.71 18.87 3.65
N GLN A 487 6.66 19.51 4.18
CA GLN A 487 6.64 20.02 5.55
C GLN A 487 6.60 18.88 6.57
N VAL A 488 5.67 17.93 6.42
CA VAL A 488 5.53 16.73 7.28
C VAL A 488 6.81 15.90 7.30
N TYR A 489 7.54 15.79 6.17
CA TYR A 489 8.87 15.17 6.16
C TYR A 489 9.87 15.88 7.08
N GLY A 490 9.87 17.21 7.13
CA GLY A 490 10.69 17.98 8.07
C GLY A 490 10.35 17.67 9.53
N GLU A 491 9.05 17.72 9.86
CA GLU A 491 8.55 17.45 11.21
C GLU A 491 8.88 16.02 11.70
N LEU A 492 8.70 15.01 10.84
CA LEU A 492 9.06 13.62 11.16
C LEU A 492 10.58 13.41 11.30
N ILE A 493 11.39 14.16 10.57
CA ILE A 493 12.86 14.14 10.69
C ILE A 493 13.30 14.80 12.01
N GLU A 494 12.73 15.95 12.36
CA GLU A 494 13.03 16.65 13.61
C GLU A 494 12.60 15.82 14.84
N ALA A 495 11.51 15.06 14.72
CA ALA A 495 11.06 14.11 15.74
C ALA A 495 11.88 12.81 15.83
N GLY A 496 12.82 12.55 14.91
CA GLY A 496 13.55 11.27 14.83
C GLY A 496 12.67 10.08 14.42
N GLN A 497 11.53 10.34 13.78
CA GLN A 497 10.47 9.38 13.46
C GLN A 497 10.40 9.05 11.97
N LEU A 498 11.54 9.07 11.26
CA LEU A 498 11.61 8.74 9.84
C LEU A 498 12.73 7.75 9.53
N ASN A 499 12.38 6.49 9.27
CA ASN A 499 13.35 5.48 8.83
C ASN A 499 13.52 5.42 7.30
N PRO A 500 14.77 5.50 6.79
CA PRO A 500 15.05 5.36 5.37
C PRO A 500 14.60 4.01 4.78
N SER A 501 13.68 4.08 3.82
CA SER A 501 13.05 2.95 3.15
C SER A 501 12.57 3.34 1.76
N TRP A 502 12.38 2.36 0.87
CA TRP A 502 11.97 2.65 -0.51
C TRP A 502 10.66 3.45 -0.62
N PRO A 503 9.62 3.25 0.24
CA PRO A 503 8.39 4.02 0.17
C PRO A 503 8.57 5.51 0.41
N GLN A 504 9.55 5.92 1.24
CA GLN A 504 9.84 7.34 1.46
C GLN A 504 10.52 7.93 0.24
N ILE A 505 11.49 7.22 -0.33
CA ILE A 505 12.26 7.64 -1.52
C ILE A 505 11.34 7.79 -2.73
N GLN A 506 10.45 6.83 -2.97
CA GLN A 506 9.47 6.87 -4.05
C GLN A 506 8.53 8.09 -3.93
N ARG A 507 8.07 8.40 -2.71
CA ARG A 507 7.20 9.56 -2.45
C ARG A 507 7.93 10.89 -2.61
N LEU A 508 9.11 11.03 -2.01
CA LEU A 508 9.99 12.20 -2.19
C LEU A 508 10.26 12.47 -3.67
N VAL A 509 10.60 11.42 -4.43
CA VAL A 509 10.85 11.53 -5.87
C VAL A 509 9.60 12.01 -6.62
N VAL A 510 8.43 11.38 -6.43
CA VAL A 510 7.19 11.82 -7.10
C VAL A 510 6.82 13.25 -6.73
N CYS A 511 6.98 13.66 -5.46
CA CYS A 511 6.82 15.06 -5.05
C CYS A 511 7.78 15.99 -5.80
N GLY A 512 9.06 15.65 -5.92
CA GLY A 512 10.04 16.44 -6.67
C GLY A 512 9.77 16.52 -8.18
N GLN A 513 9.30 15.43 -8.78
CA GLN A 513 8.83 15.42 -10.17
C GLN A 513 7.66 16.40 -10.35
N LEU A 514 6.73 16.43 -9.39
CA LEU A 514 5.59 17.33 -9.43
C LEU A 514 5.95 18.79 -9.12
N VAL A 515 6.96 19.10 -8.29
CA VAL A 515 7.49 20.48 -8.12
C VAL A 515 7.92 21.05 -9.47
N ILE A 516 8.62 20.26 -10.30
CA ILE A 516 9.02 20.64 -11.66
C ILE A 516 7.79 20.95 -12.54
N LEU A 517 6.73 20.13 -12.46
CA LEU A 517 5.52 20.33 -13.26
C LEU A 517 4.67 21.53 -12.77
N CYS A 518 4.51 21.71 -11.45
CA CYS A 518 3.84 22.87 -10.84
C CYS A 518 4.63 24.18 -11.05
N SER A 519 5.96 24.11 -11.17
CA SER A 519 6.79 25.24 -11.62
C SER A 519 6.51 25.56 -13.10
N ARG A 520 6.49 24.55 -13.98
CA ARG A 520 6.21 24.73 -15.42
C ARG A 520 4.78 25.24 -15.69
N SER A 521 3.80 24.87 -14.87
CA SER A 521 2.42 25.38 -15.01
C SER A 521 2.23 26.82 -14.50
N GLY A 522 3.21 27.38 -13.80
CA GLY A 522 3.13 28.72 -13.20
C GLY A 522 2.33 28.78 -11.89
N GLU A 523 2.03 27.64 -11.28
CA GLU A 523 1.26 27.54 -10.04
C GLU A 523 2.08 27.97 -8.80
N LEU A 524 3.35 27.57 -8.74
CA LEU A 524 4.25 27.89 -7.63
C LEU A 524 5.03 29.18 -7.87
N ARG A 525 5.19 30.00 -6.82
CA ARG A 525 6.03 31.21 -6.81
C ARG A 525 7.50 30.87 -6.61
N HIS A 526 8.38 31.79 -7.02
CA HIS A 526 9.83 31.62 -6.94
C HIS A 526 10.36 31.22 -5.54
N LEU A 527 9.81 31.78 -4.46
CA LEU A 527 10.24 31.43 -3.09
C LEU A 527 9.72 30.05 -2.65
N GLU A 528 8.55 29.64 -3.16
CA GLU A 528 7.94 28.34 -2.86
C GLU A 528 8.70 27.22 -3.60
N ILE A 529 9.05 27.43 -4.88
CA ILE A 529 9.85 26.49 -5.67
C ILE A 529 11.21 26.25 -5.00
N GLN A 530 11.88 27.31 -4.54
CA GLN A 530 13.16 27.22 -3.83
C GLN A 530 13.05 26.40 -2.53
N ASP A 531 12.13 26.77 -1.64
CA ASP A 531 11.93 26.09 -0.35
C ASP A 531 11.57 24.60 -0.52
N LEU A 532 10.71 24.27 -1.50
CA LEU A 532 10.33 22.90 -1.80
C LEU A 532 11.51 22.08 -2.35
N PHE A 533 12.37 22.65 -3.19
CA PHE A 533 13.57 21.95 -3.66
C PHE A 533 14.63 21.79 -2.57
N ASP A 534 14.86 22.81 -1.73
CA ASP A 534 15.80 22.72 -0.60
C ASP A 534 15.35 21.62 0.39
N ARG A 535 14.06 21.57 0.77
CA ARG A 535 13.48 20.49 1.61
C ARG A 535 13.62 19.11 0.98
N LEU A 536 13.32 18.99 -0.32
CA LEU A 536 13.42 17.73 -1.05
C LEU A 536 14.85 17.19 -1.06
N VAL A 537 15.82 18.04 -1.37
CA VAL A 537 17.24 17.67 -1.44
C VAL A 537 17.77 17.33 -0.04
N GLU A 538 17.41 18.09 0.99
CA GLU A 538 17.78 17.77 2.38
C GLU A 538 17.20 16.41 2.82
N ALA A 539 15.93 16.13 2.51
CA ALA A 539 15.28 14.86 2.83
C ALA A 539 15.97 13.68 2.12
N LEU A 540 16.33 13.82 0.84
CA LEU A 540 17.06 12.81 0.07
C LEU A 540 18.50 12.62 0.59
N GLU A 541 19.22 13.69 0.91
CA GLU A 541 20.55 13.64 1.53
C GLU A 541 20.54 12.86 2.85
N LYS A 542 19.54 13.11 3.72
CA LYS A 542 19.36 12.38 4.99
C LYS A 542 19.10 10.89 4.80
N HIS A 543 18.51 10.46 3.69
CA HIS A 543 18.38 9.04 3.33
C HIS A 543 19.68 8.44 2.79
N GLY A 544 20.60 9.26 2.26
CA GLY A 544 21.81 8.85 1.54
C GLY A 544 22.70 7.88 2.31
N ALA A 545 22.84 8.04 3.63
CA ALA A 545 23.66 7.16 4.48
C ALA A 545 23.15 5.71 4.56
N THR A 546 21.89 5.44 4.19
CA THR A 546 21.32 4.08 4.08
C THR A 546 20.99 3.71 2.63
N TRP A 547 21.00 4.66 1.70
CA TRP A 547 20.52 4.53 0.32
C TRP A 547 21.32 5.41 -0.65
N ASP A 548 22.43 4.90 -1.17
CA ASP A 548 23.35 5.62 -2.09
C ASP A 548 22.63 6.29 -3.28
N THR A 549 21.57 5.65 -3.78
CA THR A 549 20.72 6.17 -4.87
C THR A 549 20.11 7.54 -4.55
N CYS A 550 19.86 7.85 -3.28
CA CYS A 550 19.29 9.15 -2.89
C CYS A 550 20.26 10.31 -3.11
N LEU A 551 21.58 10.08 -3.03
CA LEU A 551 22.57 11.11 -3.35
C LEU A 551 22.58 11.44 -4.86
N ALA A 552 22.39 10.42 -5.71
CA ALA A 552 22.24 10.60 -7.15
C ALA A 552 20.91 11.27 -7.54
N LEU A 553 19.82 10.94 -6.85
CA LEU A 553 18.51 11.60 -7.02
C LEU A 553 18.54 13.06 -6.56
N ALA A 554 19.12 13.34 -5.39
CA ALA A 554 19.30 14.71 -4.89
C ALA A 554 20.09 15.57 -5.91
N GLU A 555 21.17 15.02 -6.48
CA GLU A 555 21.94 15.68 -7.52
C GLU A 555 21.19 15.84 -8.86
N GLY A 556 20.29 14.92 -9.19
CA GLY A 556 19.32 15.10 -10.28
C GLY A 556 18.38 16.29 -10.04
N PHE A 557 17.81 16.39 -8.83
CA PHE A 557 16.91 17.48 -8.48
C PHE A 557 17.62 18.85 -8.36
N ARG A 558 18.87 18.92 -7.88
CA ARG A 558 19.68 20.16 -7.95
C ARG A 558 19.85 20.64 -9.40
N LYS A 559 20.12 19.73 -10.34
CA LYS A 559 20.21 20.05 -11.78
C LYS A 559 18.86 20.48 -12.37
N ALA A 560 17.76 19.85 -11.95
CA ALA A 560 16.42 20.26 -12.35
C ALA A 560 16.09 21.68 -11.86
N ALA A 561 16.32 21.97 -10.59
CA ALA A 561 16.14 23.30 -10.01
C ALA A 561 17.00 24.36 -10.73
N LEU A 562 18.28 24.06 -11.00
CA LEU A 562 19.18 24.96 -11.74
C LEU A 562 18.66 25.25 -13.16
N SER A 563 18.12 24.24 -13.87
CA SER A 563 17.52 24.44 -15.20
C SER A 563 16.22 25.26 -15.20
N LEU A 564 15.58 25.39 -14.04
CA LEU A 564 14.42 26.24 -13.79
C LEU A 564 14.82 27.64 -13.24
N GLY A 565 16.10 27.87 -12.94
CA GLY A 565 16.65 29.14 -12.45
C GLY A 565 16.91 29.23 -10.94
N PHE A 566 16.93 28.09 -10.21
CA PHE A 566 17.01 28.03 -8.74
C PHE A 566 18.34 27.45 -8.26
N GLU A 567 18.95 28.06 -7.23
CA GLU A 567 20.19 27.58 -6.61
C GLU A 567 19.88 26.81 -5.31
N VAL A 568 19.74 25.50 -5.42
CA VAL A 568 19.50 24.60 -4.28
C VAL A 568 20.82 24.35 -3.55
N LYS A 569 20.85 24.65 -2.25
CA LYS A 569 22.11 24.62 -1.48
C LYS A 569 22.49 23.19 -1.12
N ALA A 570 23.74 22.82 -1.39
CA ALA A 570 24.32 21.60 -0.83
C ALA A 570 24.55 21.79 0.68
N ASN A 571 24.23 20.78 1.48
CA ASN A 571 24.32 20.88 2.94
C ASN A 571 25.76 20.67 3.43
N GLU A 572 26.58 21.73 3.33
CA GLU A 572 28.04 21.72 3.59
C GLU A 572 28.44 21.11 4.95
N LYS A 573 27.52 21.10 5.92
CA LYS A 573 27.69 20.55 7.27
C LYS A 573 28.03 19.04 7.30
N GLN A 574 27.82 18.29 6.22
CA GLN A 574 28.23 16.87 6.17
C GLN A 574 29.69 16.64 5.75
N ASN A 575 30.39 17.64 5.19
CA ASN A 575 31.77 17.49 4.68
C ASN A 575 32.85 18.20 5.53
N ALA A 576 32.47 18.89 6.61
CA ALA A 576 33.42 19.54 7.51
C ALA A 576 33.89 18.57 8.64
N PRO A 577 35.21 18.47 8.92
CA PRO A 577 35.66 17.84 10.17
C PRO A 577 35.20 18.71 11.34
N ILE A 578 34.34 18.16 12.21
CA ILE A 578 33.69 18.93 13.28
C ILE A 578 34.72 19.34 14.33
N ALA A 579 35.20 20.58 14.22
CA ALA A 579 35.98 21.24 15.26
C ALA A 579 35.10 21.55 16.48
N SER A 580 35.67 21.41 17.67
CA SER A 580 34.95 21.58 18.93
C SER A 580 34.70 23.05 19.30
N SER A 581 33.43 23.41 19.51
CA SER A 581 33.06 24.51 20.40
C SER A 581 31.79 24.15 21.15
N LEU A 582 31.88 24.06 22.49
CA LEU A 582 30.68 24.16 23.33
C LEU A 582 30.19 25.61 23.28
N ASP A 583 28.88 25.80 23.42
CA ASP A 583 28.41 26.66 24.51
C ASP A 583 27.09 26.11 25.07
N SER A 584 26.83 26.36 26.35
CA SER A 584 25.79 25.67 27.12
C SER A 584 24.76 26.66 27.67
N GLY A 585 23.52 26.63 27.16
CA GLY A 585 22.51 27.57 27.64
C GLY A 585 21.09 27.36 27.12
N ILE A 586 20.38 26.36 27.68
CA ILE A 586 18.98 26.40 28.16
C ILE A 586 18.58 24.97 28.58
N LEU A 587 18.10 24.81 29.82
CA LEU A 587 17.59 23.54 30.36
C LEU A 587 16.14 23.77 30.80
N GLY A 588 15.21 23.01 30.23
CA GLY A 588 13.79 23.06 30.60
C GLY A 588 12.86 22.43 29.57
N LEU A 589 12.29 21.27 29.91
CA LEU A 589 11.25 20.55 29.16
C LEU A 589 11.55 20.25 27.68
N PHE A 590 12.50 19.36 27.41
CA PHE A 590 12.37 18.26 26.43
C PHE A 590 13.47 17.23 26.72
N ASP A 591 13.11 15.95 26.88
CA ASP A 591 14.10 14.86 27.07
C ASP A 591 14.57 14.34 25.70
N SER A 592 15.20 15.23 24.94
CA SER A 592 15.65 15.01 23.56
C SER A 592 17.04 14.34 23.55
N GLY A 593 17.08 13.06 23.93
CA GLY A 593 18.31 12.35 24.33
C GLY A 593 19.02 11.46 23.30
N ALA A 594 18.46 11.21 22.11
CA ALA A 594 19.14 10.41 21.07
C ALA A 594 18.53 10.61 19.65
N PRO A 595 19.35 10.68 18.58
CA PRO A 595 18.83 10.76 17.20
C PRO A 595 18.21 9.47 16.66
N PHE A 596 18.51 8.31 17.26
CA PHE A 596 18.12 6.98 16.79
C PHE A 596 18.09 5.95 17.95
N SER A 597 17.26 6.18 18.98
CA SER A 597 17.11 5.25 20.12
C SER A 597 15.84 4.41 20.05
N GLY A 598 16.00 3.09 19.95
CA GLY A 598 14.87 2.13 19.97
C GLY A 598 14.18 2.06 18.61
N TRP A 599 14.45 1.01 17.85
CA TRP A 599 13.88 0.82 16.52
C TRP A 599 12.51 0.14 16.65
N SER A 600 11.43 0.86 16.31
CA SER A 600 10.11 0.27 16.12
C SER A 600 9.77 0.16 14.64
N LEU A 601 8.74 -0.62 14.32
CA LEU A 601 8.20 -0.68 12.97
C LEU A 601 7.22 0.48 12.68
N ASP A 602 6.75 1.15 13.74
CA ASP A 602 5.97 2.39 13.70
C ASP A 602 6.75 3.53 13.00
N ASP A 603 8.08 3.51 13.12
CA ASP A 603 9.00 4.53 12.59
C ASP A 603 9.09 4.56 11.03
N PHE A 604 8.38 3.67 10.33
CA PHE A 604 8.27 3.68 8.87
C PHE A 604 6.95 4.25 8.35
N ASP A 605 5.83 3.79 8.92
CA ASP A 605 4.44 4.24 8.79
C ASP A 605 3.61 3.33 9.72
N PRO A 606 2.94 3.83 10.79
CA PRO A 606 2.25 2.98 11.75
C PRO A 606 1.10 2.17 11.14
N SER A 607 0.54 2.62 9.99
CA SER A 607 -0.50 1.86 9.30
C SER A 607 -0.01 0.53 8.71
N MET A 608 1.30 0.35 8.49
CA MET A 608 1.81 -0.93 7.97
C MET A 608 1.77 -2.09 8.98
N LEU A 609 1.39 -1.84 10.23
CA LEU A 609 1.07 -2.85 11.25
C LEU A 609 2.10 -3.99 11.37
N PHE A 610 3.26 -3.66 11.90
CA PHE A 610 4.19 -4.69 12.40
C PHE A 610 4.53 -4.51 13.90
N ALA A 611 3.90 -3.55 14.57
CA ALA A 611 3.64 -3.59 16.01
C ALA A 611 2.21 -4.11 16.26
N PHE A 612 1.99 -4.81 17.38
CA PHE A 612 0.72 -5.42 17.76
C PHE A 612 0.39 -5.18 19.24
N ASP A 613 0.00 -3.94 19.57
CA ASP A 613 -0.56 -3.63 20.89
C ASP A 613 -1.93 -4.29 21.06
N TYR A 614 -1.94 -5.48 21.65
CA TYR A 614 -3.13 -6.17 22.11
C TYR A 614 -3.26 -6.03 23.62
N GLU A 615 -4.03 -5.03 24.06
CA GLU A 615 -4.69 -5.13 25.36
C GLU A 615 -5.80 -6.19 25.25
N PRO A 616 -5.79 -7.24 26.09
CA PRO A 616 -6.92 -8.14 26.16
C PRO A 616 -8.12 -7.36 26.70
N MET A 617 -9.23 -7.35 25.94
CA MET A 617 -10.51 -6.96 26.53
C MET A 617 -10.76 -7.86 27.75
N GLU A 618 -10.81 -7.27 28.94
CA GLU A 618 -11.36 -7.94 30.10
C GLU A 618 -12.80 -8.33 29.77
N SER A 619 -13.09 -9.63 29.78
CA SER A 619 -14.46 -10.09 29.58
C SER A 619 -15.29 -9.68 30.79
N ASP A 620 -16.38 -8.92 30.57
CA ASP A 620 -17.42 -8.60 31.55
C ASP A 620 -18.09 -9.88 32.10
N ALA A 621 -17.39 -10.57 33.00
CA ALA A 621 -17.65 -11.97 33.31
C ALA A 621 -17.23 -12.38 34.73
N GLN A 622 -17.32 -11.47 35.72
CA GLN A 622 -17.45 -11.92 37.11
C GLN A 622 -18.30 -11.00 37.98
N GLN A 623 -19.30 -11.60 38.63
CA GLN A 623 -20.26 -10.92 39.50
C GLN A 623 -19.66 -10.74 40.90
N GLY A 624 -19.57 -9.50 41.38
CA GLY A 624 -19.25 -9.17 42.77
C GLY A 624 -20.48 -8.59 43.47
N GLY A 625 -20.99 -9.28 44.50
CA GLY A 625 -22.10 -8.76 45.33
C GLY A 625 -21.66 -7.63 46.27
N PRO A 626 -22.61 -6.82 46.79
CA PRO A 626 -22.29 -5.75 47.72
C PRO A 626 -21.78 -6.30 49.06
N PRO A 627 -20.78 -5.66 49.70
CA PRO A 627 -20.30 -6.07 51.02
C PRO A 627 -21.30 -5.73 52.13
N SER A 628 -21.31 -6.58 53.16
CA SER A 628 -22.06 -6.46 54.42
C SER A 628 -21.22 -5.82 55.52
#